data_AF-A0A5K1E6I2-F1
#
_entry.id   AF-A0A5K1E6I2-F1
#
_cell.length_a   1.000
_cell.length_b   1.000
_cell.length_c   1.000
_cell.angle_alpha   90.00
_cell.angle_beta   90.00
_cell.angle_gamma   90.00
#
_symmetry.space_group_name_H-M   'P 1'
#
loop_
_entity.id
_entity.type
_entity.pdbx_description
1 polymer ?
#
loop_
_entity_poly.entity_id
_entity_poly.type
_entity_poly.pdbx_seq_one_letter_code
_entity_poly.pdbx_strand_id
1 'polypeptide(L)' 'VDPGLKSKILDPFFLSEIAQTFKDLQQTIQEFGPWSSAWVGESGGAYNSGGRLISNTFINSF' A
#
# COMPACT_ATOMS: atom_id res chain seq x y z
N VAL A 1 12.44 4.24 -11.12
CA VAL A 1 11.92 4.80 -9.86
C VAL A 1 10.93 5.90 -10.20
N ASP A 2 9.77 5.92 -9.55
CA ASP A 2 8.76 6.96 -9.73
C ASP A 2 9.33 8.34 -9.32
N PRO A 3 9.40 9.33 -10.23
CA PRO A 3 9.87 10.69 -9.91
C PRO A 3 9.04 11.38 -8.83
N GLY A 4 7.75 11.04 -8.70
CA GLY A 4 6.83 11.58 -7.70
C GLY A 4 6.80 10.81 -6.39
N LEU A 5 7.67 9.81 -6.19
CA LEU A 5 7.58 8.94 -5.02
C LEU A 5 7.66 9.72 -3.69
N LYS A 6 8.57 10.70 -3.61
CA LYS A 6 8.74 11.51 -2.39
C LYS A 6 7.49 12.31 -2.04
N SER A 7 6.81 12.90 -3.04
CA SER A 7 5.59 13.68 -2.77
C SER A 7 4.44 12.77 -2.37
N LYS A 8 4.29 11.63 -3.03
CA LYS A 8 3.27 10.62 -2.72
C LYS A 8 3.39 10.07 -1.30
N ILE A 9 4.60 9.77 -0.85
CA ILE A 9 4.86 9.24 0.50
C ILE A 9 4.51 10.25 1.62
N LEU A 10 4.45 11.54 1.30
CA LEU A 10 4.10 12.61 2.24
C LEU A 10 2.65 13.10 2.07
N ASP A 11 1.92 12.58 1.09
CA ASP A 11 0.56 13.03 0.78
C ASP A 11 -0.47 12.14 1.49
N PRO A 12 -1.18 12.65 2.51
CA PRO A 12 -2.16 11.85 3.24
C PRO A 12 -3.35 11.43 2.39
N PHE A 13 -3.70 12.17 1.34
CA PHE A 13 -4.78 11.79 0.44
C PHE A 13 -4.36 10.60 -0.41
N PHE A 14 -3.15 10.65 -0.97
CA PHE A 14 -2.58 9.51 -1.70
C PHE A 14 -2.47 8.26 -0.80
N LEU A 15 -1.97 8.41 0.43
CA LEU A 15 -1.87 7.29 1.37
C LEU A 15 -3.24 6.70 1.77
N SER A 16 -4.30 7.51 1.77
CA SER A 16 -5.65 7.06 2.10
C SER A 16 -6.31 6.21 1.02
N GLU A 17 -5.81 6.25 -0.23
CA GLU A 17 -6.38 5.51 -1.35
C GLU A 17 -6.35 3.99 -1.14
N ILE A 18 -5.39 3.46 -0.36
CA ILE A 18 -5.28 2.03 -0.05
C ILE A 18 -6.53 1.47 0.65
N ALA A 19 -7.30 2.32 1.33
CA ALA A 19 -8.55 1.92 1.97
C ALA A 19 -9.55 1.33 0.96
N GLN A 20 -9.55 1.80 -0.30
CA GLN A 20 -10.43 1.26 -1.33
C GLN A 20 -10.05 -0.18 -1.68
N THR A 21 -8.76 -0.48 -1.82
CA THR A 21 -8.28 -1.85 -2.07
C THR A 21 -8.74 -2.83 -0.99
N PHE A 22 -8.69 -2.44 0.29
CA PHE A 22 -9.17 -3.30 1.37
C PHE A 22 -10.70 -3.47 1.38
N LYS A 23 -11.46 -2.43 1.01
CA LYS A 23 -12.92 -2.54 0.85
C LYS A 23 -13.28 -3.51 -0.28
N ASP A 24 -12.60 -3.41 -1.42
CA ASP A 24 -12.83 -4.29 -2.57
C ASP A 24 -12.48 -5.75 -2.24
N LEU A 25 -11.37 -5.97 -1.52
CA LEU A 25 -11.00 -7.29 -1.00
C LEU A 25 -12.06 -7.84 -0.05
N GLN A 26 -12.52 -7.02 0.89
CA GLN A 26 -13.56 -7.40 1.85
C GLN A 26 -14.86 -7.80 1.12
N GLN A 27 -15.30 -7.02 0.14
CA GLN A 27 -16.48 -7.32 -0.66
C GLN A 27 -16.31 -8.64 -1.43
N THR A 28 -15.14 -8.85 -2.05
CA THR A 28 -14.83 -10.09 -2.77
C THR A 28 -14.92 -11.32 -1.86
N ILE A 29 -14.38 -11.23 -0.64
CA ILE A 29 -14.46 -12.32 0.34
C ILE A 29 -15.91 -12.57 0.75
N GLN A 30 -16.68 -11.52 1.02
CA GLN A 30 -18.09 -11.65 1.40
C GLN A 30 -18.93 -12.32 0.31
N GLU A 31 -18.69 -11.98 -0.96
CA GLU A 31 -19.45 -12.50 -2.09
C GLU A 31 -19.06 -13.93 -2.47
N PHE A 32 -17.75 -14.22 -2.52
CA PHE A 32 -17.25 -15.44 -3.17
C PHE A 32 -16.62 -16.47 -2.21
N GLY A 33 -16.35 -16.10 -0.96
CA GLY A 33 -15.70 -17.00 -0.01
C GLY A 33 -15.73 -16.51 1.42
N PRO A 34 -16.91 -16.35 2.06
CA PRO A 34 -17.04 -15.77 3.40
C PRO A 34 -16.38 -16.60 4.51
N TRP A 35 -15.98 -17.84 4.22
CA TRP A 35 -15.21 -18.70 5.12
C TRP A 35 -13.69 -18.44 5.07
N SER A 36 -13.20 -17.61 4.15
CA SER A 36 -11.78 -17.33 3.98
C SER A 36 -11.28 -16.25 4.94
N SER A 37 -9.99 -16.27 5.25
CA SER A 37 -9.29 -15.23 6.02
C SER A 37 -8.29 -14.50 5.12
N ALA A 38 -8.26 -13.17 5.20
CA ALA A 38 -7.33 -12.34 4.44
C ALA A 38 -6.02 -12.10 5.21
N TRP A 39 -4.90 -12.11 4.49
CA TRP A 39 -3.57 -11.78 5.01
C TRP A 39 -2.82 -10.91 4.00
N VAL A 40 -2.05 -9.94 4.49
CA VAL A 40 -1.09 -9.20 3.66
C VAL A 40 0.20 -10.02 3.59
N GLY A 41 0.46 -10.64 2.43
CA GLY A 41 1.65 -11.48 2.22
C GLY A 41 2.92 -10.69 1.91
N GLU A 42 2.78 -9.48 1.36
CA GLU A 42 3.87 -8.56 1.06
C GLU A 42 3.38 -7.13 1.28
N SER A 43 4.24 -6.29 1.87
CA SER A 43 3.99 -4.87 2.03
C SER A 43 5.30 -4.10 1.93
N GLY A 44 5.23 -2.86 1.41
CA GLY A 44 6.35 -1.94 1.37
C GLY A 44 5.88 -0.57 0.90
N GLY A 45 6.65 0.48 1.22
CA GLY A 45 6.28 1.85 0.85
C GLY A 45 6.40 2.18 -0.64
N ALA A 46 7.10 1.36 -1.43
CA ALA A 46 7.21 1.52 -2.87
C ALA A 46 7.57 0.20 -3.56
N TYR A 47 6.95 -0.05 -4.72
CA TYR A 47 7.22 -1.19 -5.59
C TYR A 47 8.59 -1.08 -6.30
N ASN A 48 8.98 -2.12 -7.05
CA ASN A 48 10.25 -2.18 -7.81
C ASN A 48 11.50 -1.94 -6.95
N SER A 49 11.57 -2.62 -5.79
CA SER A 49 12.68 -2.51 -4.82
C SER A 49 12.83 -1.14 -4.15
N GLY A 50 11.80 -0.29 -4.26
CA GLY A 50 11.76 1.01 -3.61
C GLY A 50 12.49 2.13 -4.35
N GLY A 51 12.62 3.28 -3.66
CA GLY A 51 13.35 4.46 -4.13
C GLY A 51 14.64 4.68 -3.34
N ARG A 52 15.78 4.78 -4.04
CA ARG A 52 17.05 5.16 -3.41
C ARG A 52 16.92 6.52 -2.71
N LEU A 53 17.42 6.63 -1.48
CA LEU A 53 17.30 7.83 -0.60
C LEU A 53 15.87 8.14 -0.14
N ILE A 54 14.92 7.25 -0.38
CA ILE A 54 13.55 7.35 0.12
C ILE A 54 13.25 6.11 0.96
N SER A 55 13.25 4.93 0.34
CA SER A 55 12.86 3.68 0.99
C SER A 55 13.83 3.21 2.08
N ASN A 56 15.09 3.64 2.01
CA ASN A 56 16.12 3.34 3.02
C ASN A 56 16.32 4.49 4.02
N THR A 57 15.32 5.35 4.21
CA THR A 57 15.41 6.55 5.07
C THR A 57 14.17 6.70 5.94
N PHE A 58 14.25 7.59 6.94
CA PHE A 58 13.17 7.83 7.90
C PHE A 58 11.86 8.29 7.24
N ILE A 59 11.89 8.91 6.06
CA ILE A 59 10.66 9.35 5.38
C ILE A 59 9.73 8.18 5.00
N ASN A 60 10.24 6.94 5.02
CA ASN A 60 9.53 5.72 4.67
C ASN A 60 9.40 4.76 5.88
N SER A 61 9.20 5.29 7.08
CA SER A 61 9.24 4.52 8.35
C SER A 61 7.89 4.17 8.96
N PHE A 62 6.80 4.39 8.22
CA PHE A 62 5.43 4.03 8.64
C PHE A 62 5.28 2.53 8.90
#